data_AF-A0A2V5ZMF2-F1
#
_entry.id   AF-A0A2V5ZMF2-F1
#
_cell.length_a   1.000
_cell.length_b   1.000
_cell.length_c   1.000
_cell.angle_alpha   90.00
_cell.angle_beta   90.00
_cell.angle_gamma   90.00
#
_symmetry.space_group_name_H-M   'P 1'
#
loop_
_entity.id
_entity.type
_entity.pdbx_description
1 polymer ?
#
loop_
_entity_poly.entity_id
_entity_poly.type
_entity_poly.pdbx_seq_one_letter_code
_entity_poly.pdbx_strand_id
1 'polypeptide(L)'
;MIQGQIDRVDVNADEGLAIAYDYKLSKGPTLDDIRSGRQVQIPIYLAALEQLFLPSFELGGGGYYTLRGKGARLNQGLYRTALADCTNVRSRWSQFDDLEWQSIRRDVATRVWQFIDGMRGGRFRVQPSLGRKTCKFCDYSAVCRYDAYRINRKN
;
A
#
# COMPACT_ATOMS: atom_id res chain seq x y z
N MET A 1 -6.61 -13.88 10.50
CA MET A 1 -5.61 -14.30 9.49
C MET A 1 -5.79 -13.38 8.30
N ILE A 2 -4.71 -12.98 7.63
CA ILE A 2 -4.78 -12.21 6.38
C ILE A 2 -4.74 -13.21 5.23
N GLN A 3 -5.66 -13.09 4.28
CA GLN A 3 -5.72 -13.89 3.06
C GLN A 3 -5.97 -12.94 1.89
N GLY A 4 -5.49 -13.29 0.71
CA GLY A 4 -5.63 -12.46 -0.48
C GLY A 4 -4.98 -13.09 -1.71
N GLN A 5 -4.93 -12.31 -2.78
CA GLN A 5 -4.35 -12.68 -4.07
C GLN A 5 -3.39 -11.57 -4.49
N ILE A 6 -2.24 -11.97 -5.04
CA ILE A 6 -1.29 -11.04 -5.69
C ILE A 6 -1.63 -11.04 -7.18
N ASP A 7 -1.84 -9.87 -7.79
CA ASP A 7 -2.26 -9.78 -9.20
C ASP A 7 -1.17 -10.28 -10.16
N ARG A 8 0.08 -9.87 -9.93
CA ARG A 8 1.24 -10.24 -10.76
C ARG A 8 2.54 -10.18 -9.98
N VAL A 9 3.43 -11.14 -10.25
CA VAL A 9 4.82 -11.15 -9.79
C VAL A 9 5.69 -11.38 -11.01
N ASP A 10 6.62 -10.47 -11.27
CA ASP A 10 7.69 -10.67 -12.25
C ASP A 10 8.92 -11.20 -11.51
N VAL A 11 9.51 -12.27 -12.03
CA VAL A 11 10.65 -12.96 -11.42
C VAL A 11 11.77 -13.06 -12.44
N ASN A 12 12.97 -12.63 -12.05
CA ASN A 12 14.22 -12.95 -12.72
C ASN A 12 14.92 -14.07 -11.92
N ALA A 13 14.86 -15.30 -12.43
CA ALA A 13 15.41 -16.46 -11.74
C ALA A 13 16.95 -16.46 -11.70
N ASP A 14 17.60 -15.91 -12.73
CA ASP A 14 19.05 -15.91 -12.85
C ASP A 14 19.70 -14.96 -11.83
N GLU A 15 19.08 -13.80 -11.62
CA GLU A 15 19.54 -12.81 -10.64
C GLU A 15 18.90 -12.98 -9.26
N GLY A 16 17.93 -13.90 -9.12
CA GLY A 16 17.19 -14.08 -7.87
C GLY A 16 16.34 -12.86 -7.49
N LEU A 17 15.82 -12.11 -8.45
CA LEU A 17 15.05 -10.89 -8.23
C LEU A 17 13.55 -11.07 -8.46
N ALA A 18 12.72 -10.37 -7.66
CA ALA A 18 11.27 -10.35 -7.86
C ALA A 18 10.65 -8.96 -7.64
N ILE A 19 9.60 -8.66 -8.41
CA ILE A 19 8.82 -7.41 -8.33
C ILE A 19 7.33 -7.74 -8.37
N ALA A 20 6.55 -7.15 -7.46
CA ALA A 20 5.09 -7.32 -7.43
C ALA A 20 4.37 -6.17 -8.13
N TYR A 21 3.28 -6.46 -8.83
CA TYR A 21 2.40 -5.45 -9.41
C TYR A 21 0.95 -5.67 -9.02
N ASP A 22 0.23 -4.57 -8.85
CA ASP A 22 -1.23 -4.51 -8.74
C ASP A 22 -1.79 -3.67 -9.90
N TYR A 23 -2.81 -4.17 -10.59
CA TYR A 23 -3.40 -3.49 -11.73
C TYR A 23 -4.47 -2.49 -11.27
N LYS A 24 -4.36 -1.23 -11.71
CA LYS A 24 -5.34 -0.19 -11.42
C LYS A 24 -5.93 0.43 -12.69
N LEU A 25 -7.23 0.73 -12.66
CA LEU A 25 -7.91 1.48 -13.72
C LEU A 25 -7.63 2.98 -13.67
N SER A 26 -7.17 3.49 -12.54
CA SER A 26 -6.84 4.90 -12.32
C SER A 26 -5.44 5.05 -11.76
N LYS A 27 -5.00 6.29 -11.61
CA LYS A 27 -3.80 6.62 -10.83
C LYS A 27 -3.86 5.89 -9.48
N GLY A 28 -2.78 5.17 -9.18
CA GLY A 28 -2.61 4.46 -7.93
C GLY A 28 -2.32 5.39 -6.75
N PRO A 29 -2.17 4.79 -5.55
CA PRO A 29 -2.04 5.50 -4.29
C PRO A 29 -0.73 6.29 -4.15
N THR A 30 -0.77 7.32 -3.31
CA THR A 30 0.41 8.12 -2.97
C THR A 30 1.25 7.45 -1.87
N LEU A 31 2.48 7.94 -1.66
CA LEU A 31 3.30 7.51 -0.53
C LEU A 31 2.60 7.77 0.82
N ASP A 32 1.87 8.89 0.94
CA ASP A 32 1.11 9.18 2.16
C ASP A 32 -0.04 8.18 2.39
N ASP A 33 -0.71 7.74 1.33
CA ASP A 33 -1.73 6.68 1.45
C ASP A 33 -1.13 5.37 1.95
N ILE A 34 0.08 5.05 1.49
CA ILE A 34 0.82 3.86 1.95
C ILE A 34 1.23 4.03 3.41
N ARG A 35 1.94 5.11 3.76
CA ARG A 35 2.43 5.36 5.13
C ARG A 35 1.30 5.44 6.14
N SER A 36 0.18 6.06 5.79
CA SER A 36 -0.99 6.16 6.68
C SER A 36 -1.79 4.86 6.81
N GLY A 37 -1.46 3.81 6.04
CA GLY A 37 -2.19 2.54 6.04
C GLY A 37 -3.54 2.61 5.32
N ARG A 38 -3.83 3.69 4.56
CA ARG A 38 -5.02 3.75 3.69
C ARG A 38 -4.86 2.86 2.46
N GLN A 39 -3.63 2.55 2.08
CA GLN A 39 -3.30 1.53 1.11
C GLN A 39 -2.23 0.60 1.65
N VAL A 40 -2.52 -0.70 1.68
CA VAL A 40 -1.65 -1.72 2.27
C VAL A 40 -1.29 -2.85 1.29
N GLN A 41 -1.87 -2.88 0.08
CA GLN A 41 -1.72 -3.96 -0.89
C GLN A 41 -0.27 -4.30 -1.20
N ILE A 42 0.52 -3.36 -1.74
CA ILE A 42 1.92 -3.61 -2.10
C ILE A 42 2.77 -4.04 -0.89
N PRO A 43 2.74 -3.35 0.27
CA PRO A 43 3.44 -3.82 1.46
C PRO A 43 3.09 -5.25 1.89
N ILE A 44 1.81 -5.63 1.82
CA ILE A 44 1.35 -7.00 2.13
C ILE A 44 1.86 -8.00 1.09
N TYR A 45 1.80 -7.66 -0.19
CA TYR A 45 2.32 -8.52 -1.27
C TYR A 45 3.80 -8.80 -1.05
N LEU A 46 4.60 -7.75 -0.79
CA LEU A 46 6.03 -7.89 -0.53
C LEU A 46 6.32 -8.74 0.72
N ALA A 47 5.55 -8.56 1.80
CA ALA A 47 5.68 -9.41 2.99
C ALA A 47 5.35 -10.88 2.67
N ALA A 48 4.30 -11.14 1.89
CA ALA A 48 3.93 -12.50 1.49
C ALA A 48 5.00 -13.15 0.59
N LEU A 49 5.54 -12.40 -0.38
CA LEU A 49 6.63 -12.89 -1.23
C LEU A 49 7.87 -13.21 -0.40
N GLU A 50 8.31 -12.29 0.45
CA GLU A 50 9.50 -12.46 1.29
C GLU A 50 9.36 -13.61 2.30
N GLN A 51 8.17 -13.83 2.86
CA GLN A 51 7.99 -14.78 3.97
C GLN A 51 7.50 -16.15 3.53
N LEU A 52 6.76 -16.25 2.42
CA LEU A 52 6.02 -17.46 2.07
C LEU A 52 6.40 -18.03 0.71
N PHE A 53 6.58 -17.18 -0.30
CA PHE A 53 6.65 -17.65 -1.69
C PHE A 53 8.06 -17.63 -2.28
N LEU A 54 8.86 -16.62 -1.95
CA LEU A 54 10.17 -16.35 -2.52
C LEU A 54 11.19 -15.91 -1.45
N PRO A 55 11.40 -16.68 -0.36
CA PRO A 55 12.27 -16.29 0.76
C PRO A 55 13.75 -16.16 0.40
N SER A 56 14.17 -16.74 -0.72
CA SER A 56 15.54 -16.68 -1.24
C SER A 56 15.72 -15.63 -2.35
N PHE A 57 14.68 -14.87 -2.69
CA PHE A 57 14.75 -13.82 -3.71
C PHE A 57 14.91 -12.44 -3.08
N GLU A 58 15.67 -11.59 -3.76
CA GLU A 58 15.72 -10.17 -3.46
C GLU A 58 14.51 -9.45 -4.08
N LEU A 59 13.77 -8.72 -3.25
CA LEU A 59 12.63 -7.95 -3.73
C LEU A 59 13.10 -6.57 -4.22
N GLY A 60 12.92 -6.31 -5.52
CA GLY A 60 13.13 -4.98 -6.13
C GLY A 60 12.06 -3.97 -5.74
N GLY A 61 10.90 -4.47 -5.33
CA GLY A 61 9.79 -3.69 -4.81
C GLY A 61 8.47 -4.11 -5.43
N GLY A 62 7.53 -3.18 -5.50
CA GLY A 62 6.29 -3.37 -6.20
C GLY A 62 5.50 -2.09 -6.39
N GLY A 63 4.59 -2.10 -7.35
CA GLY A 63 3.78 -0.91 -7.58
C GLY A 63 2.55 -1.11 -8.42
N TYR A 64 1.93 0.02 -8.72
CA TYR A 64 0.61 0.06 -9.33
C TYR A 64 0.74 0.27 -10.83
N TYR A 65 0.33 -0.74 -11.60
CA TYR A 65 0.31 -0.66 -13.06
C TYR A 65 -1.01 -0.05 -13.51
N THR A 66 -0.96 1.17 -14.04
CA THR A 66 -2.16 1.89 -14.47
C THR A 66 -2.55 1.49 -15.91
N LEU A 67 -3.75 0.94 -16.06
CA LEU A 67 -4.26 0.42 -17.34
C LEU A 67 -4.93 1.48 -18.23
N ARG A 68 -5.46 2.57 -17.64
CA ARG A 68 -6.15 3.64 -18.38
C ARG A 68 -5.56 5.01 -18.08
N GLY A 69 -5.55 5.87 -19.09
CA GLY A 69 -5.08 7.26 -18.98
C GLY A 69 -3.90 7.56 -19.91
N LYS A 70 -3.55 8.84 -20.00
CA LYS A 70 -2.35 9.32 -20.70
C LYS A 70 -1.22 9.47 -19.69
N GLY A 71 -0.04 8.92 -19.97
CA GLY A 71 1.14 9.03 -19.12
C GLY A 71 1.83 7.69 -18.83
N ALA A 72 2.84 7.73 -17.96
CA ALA A 72 3.58 6.54 -17.56
C ALA A 72 2.69 5.57 -16.77
N ARG A 73 2.72 4.30 -17.16
CA ARG A 73 1.92 3.22 -16.54
C ARG A 73 2.49 2.76 -15.20
N LEU A 74 3.78 2.98 -14.98
CA LEU A 74 4.55 2.63 -13.78
C LEU A 74 5.26 3.87 -13.28
N ASN A 75 4.86 4.37 -12.10
CA ASN A 75 5.51 5.49 -11.40
C ASN A 75 5.01 5.67 -9.95
N GLN A 76 4.31 4.67 -9.42
CA GLN A 76 3.72 4.69 -8.09
C GLN A 76 3.90 3.33 -7.45
N GLY A 77 4.11 3.36 -6.14
CA GLY A 77 4.41 2.19 -5.36
C GLY A 77 5.67 2.41 -4.56
N LEU A 78 6.33 1.31 -4.31
CA LEU A 78 7.48 1.19 -3.48
C LEU A 78 8.53 0.48 -4.36
N TYR A 79 9.67 1.10 -4.65
CA TYR A 79 10.83 0.47 -5.28
C TYR A 79 12.12 0.79 -4.51
N ARG A 80 13.08 -0.14 -4.54
CA ARG A 80 14.41 0.08 -3.97
C ARG A 80 15.30 0.80 -4.97
N THR A 81 15.98 1.85 -4.52
CA THR A 81 16.89 2.64 -5.37
C THR A 81 18.07 1.81 -5.88
N ALA A 82 18.58 0.87 -5.07
CA ALA A 82 19.67 -0.03 -5.45
C ALA A 82 19.34 -0.91 -6.67
N LEU A 83 18.04 -1.09 -6.96
CA LEU A 83 17.53 -1.94 -8.03
C LEU A 83 16.77 -1.12 -9.08
N ALA A 84 17.04 0.19 -9.13
CA ALA A 84 16.36 1.09 -10.06
C ALA A 84 16.56 0.66 -11.52
N ASP A 85 17.74 0.17 -11.89
CA ASP A 85 18.08 -0.29 -13.24
C ASP A 85 17.27 -1.53 -13.67
N CYS A 86 16.78 -2.32 -12.71
CA CYS A 86 15.90 -3.46 -12.95
C CYS A 86 14.43 -3.03 -13.16
N THR A 87 14.12 -1.73 -13.04
CA THR A 87 12.75 -1.20 -13.12
C THR A 87 12.67 -0.05 -14.12
N ASN A 88 11.55 0.06 -14.84
CA ASN A 88 11.27 1.24 -15.67
C ASN A 88 10.65 2.41 -14.88
N VAL A 89 10.83 2.45 -13.56
CA VAL A 89 10.25 3.46 -12.67
C VAL A 89 11.15 4.69 -12.66
N ARG A 90 10.60 5.87 -12.94
CA ARG A 90 11.36 7.13 -12.98
C ARG A 90 10.96 8.11 -11.88
N SER A 91 9.90 7.80 -11.14
CA SER A 91 9.38 8.64 -10.08
C SER A 91 10.26 8.55 -8.84
N ARG A 92 10.92 9.66 -8.48
CA ARG A 92 11.67 9.79 -7.23
C ARG A 92 10.80 9.63 -5.98
N TRP A 93 9.48 9.78 -6.11
CA TRP A 93 8.51 9.57 -5.02
C TRP A 93 8.15 8.10 -4.81
N SER A 94 8.77 7.20 -5.56
CA SER A 94 8.55 5.76 -5.47
C SER A 94 9.85 4.97 -5.36
N GLN A 95 11.01 5.64 -5.38
CA GLN A 95 12.31 5.01 -5.18
C GLN A 95 12.85 5.41 -3.81
N PHE A 96 13.27 4.42 -3.02
CA PHE A 96 13.72 4.60 -1.65
C PHE A 96 15.00 3.82 -1.42
N ASP A 97 15.90 4.36 -0.61
CA ASP A 97 17.04 3.57 -0.12
C ASP A 97 16.54 2.42 0.78
N ASP A 98 17.41 1.47 1.07
CA ASP A 98 17.04 0.25 1.79
C ASP A 98 16.56 0.52 3.22
N LEU A 99 17.04 1.57 3.87
CA LEU A 99 16.63 1.93 5.22
C LEU A 99 15.21 2.51 5.23
N GLU A 100 14.94 3.47 4.34
CA GLU A 100 13.61 4.06 4.19
C GLU A 100 12.61 3.02 3.68
N TRP A 101 13.02 2.18 2.75
CA TRP A 101 12.27 1.03 2.24
C TRP A 101 11.76 0.12 3.36
N GLN A 102 12.69 -0.39 4.16
CA GLN A 102 12.39 -1.28 5.27
C GLN A 102 11.55 -0.58 6.34
N SER A 103 11.85 0.69 6.61
CA SER A 103 11.09 1.52 7.55
C SER A 103 9.62 1.63 7.15
N ILE A 104 9.32 2.01 5.89
CA ILE A 104 7.95 2.10 5.38
C ILE A 104 7.23 0.75 5.48
N ARG A 105 7.88 -0.35 5.10
CA ARG A 105 7.28 -1.70 5.18
C ARG A 105 6.94 -2.09 6.62
N ARG A 106 7.85 -1.84 7.56
CA ARG A 106 7.64 -2.11 9.00
C ARG A 106 6.49 -1.28 9.58
N ASP A 107 6.43 -0.01 9.19
CA ASP A 107 5.39 0.93 9.57
C ASP A 107 4.00 0.49 9.12
N VAL A 108 3.89 0.03 7.87
CA VAL A 108 2.63 -0.49 7.33
C VAL A 108 2.26 -1.81 7.99
N ALA A 109 3.21 -2.73 8.18
CA ALA A 109 2.97 -3.98 8.88
C ALA A 109 2.43 -3.75 10.30
N THR A 110 3.02 -2.80 11.03
CA THR A 110 2.57 -2.42 12.38
C THR A 110 1.12 -1.88 12.35
N ARG A 111 0.80 -1.01 11.39
CA ARG A 111 -0.57 -0.47 11.22
C ARG A 111 -1.58 -1.56 10.89
N VAL A 112 -1.24 -2.49 10.01
CA VAL A 112 -2.11 -3.63 9.67
C VAL A 112 -2.46 -4.45 10.92
N TRP A 113 -1.48 -4.74 11.78
CA TRP A 113 -1.74 -5.43 13.05
C TRP A 113 -2.60 -4.60 14.00
N GLN A 114 -2.33 -3.29 14.13
CA GLN A 114 -3.17 -2.38 14.93
C GLN A 114 -4.64 -2.36 14.45
N PHE A 115 -4.87 -2.42 13.14
CA PHE A 115 -6.22 -2.51 12.57
C PHE A 115 -6.88 -3.84 12.91
N ILE A 116 -6.16 -4.96 12.75
CA ILE A 116 -6.67 -6.30 13.08
C ILE A 116 -7.04 -6.41 14.56
N ASP A 117 -6.16 -5.97 15.45
CA ASP A 117 -6.42 -5.99 16.89
C ASP A 117 -7.53 -5.01 17.28
N GLY A 118 -7.67 -3.90 16.54
CA GLY A 118 -8.78 -2.98 16.71
C GLY A 118 -10.12 -3.58 16.34
N MET A 119 -10.19 -4.28 15.20
CA MET A 119 -11.39 -4.99 14.79
C MET A 119 -11.75 -6.08 15.80
N ARG A 120 -10.77 -6.89 16.24
CA ARG A 120 -10.96 -7.93 17.27
C ARG A 120 -11.40 -7.37 18.62
N GLY A 121 -10.87 -6.22 19.00
CA GLY A 121 -11.24 -5.51 20.23
C GLY A 121 -12.54 -4.71 20.14
N GLY A 122 -13.31 -4.82 19.05
CA GLY A 122 -14.57 -4.08 18.89
C GLY A 122 -14.40 -2.57 18.76
N ARG A 123 -13.27 -2.08 18.21
CA ARG A 123 -13.05 -0.65 17.97
C ARG A 123 -13.68 -0.23 16.63
N PHE A 124 -14.93 0.23 16.66
CA PHE A 124 -15.69 0.71 15.49
C PHE A 124 -16.01 2.22 15.52
N ARG A 125 -15.14 3.03 16.15
CA ARG A 125 -15.35 4.48 16.26
C ARG A 125 -15.46 5.13 14.88
N VAL A 126 -16.40 6.07 14.74
CA VAL A 126 -16.57 6.84 13.50
C VAL A 126 -15.44 7.86 13.38
N GLN A 127 -14.38 7.48 12.65
CA GLN A 127 -13.18 8.29 12.44
C GLN A 127 -12.70 8.20 10.98
N PRO A 128 -13.32 8.93 10.04
CA PRO A 128 -12.90 8.93 8.65
C PRO A 128 -11.47 9.48 8.48
N SER A 129 -10.58 8.72 7.84
CA SER A 129 -9.15 9.02 7.75
C SER A 129 -8.79 10.36 7.10
N LEU A 130 -9.62 10.83 6.15
CA LEU A 130 -9.49 12.12 5.46
C LEU A 130 -10.78 12.95 5.62
N GLY A 131 -11.50 12.76 6.73
CA GLY A 131 -12.75 13.44 7.01
C GLY A 131 -13.79 13.27 5.90
N ARG A 132 -14.37 14.39 5.44
CA ARG A 132 -15.39 14.37 4.37
C ARG A 132 -14.89 13.80 3.04
N LYS A 133 -13.59 13.82 2.76
CA LYS A 133 -13.05 13.22 1.51
C LYS A 133 -13.25 11.70 1.51
N THR A 134 -12.98 11.03 2.64
CA THR A 134 -13.26 9.59 2.80
C THR A 134 -14.75 9.30 2.68
N CYS A 135 -15.60 10.18 3.21
CA CYS A 135 -17.05 9.97 3.23
C CYS A 135 -17.72 10.06 1.84
N LYS A 136 -17.07 10.70 0.85
CA LYS A 136 -17.64 10.91 -0.49
C LYS A 136 -18.04 9.61 -1.19
N PHE A 137 -17.32 8.52 -0.92
CA PHE A 137 -17.54 7.21 -1.55
C PHE A 137 -17.99 6.14 -0.53
N CYS A 138 -18.52 6.57 0.63
CA CYS A 138 -18.92 5.66 1.70
C CYS A 138 -20.44 5.40 1.66
N ASP A 139 -20.82 4.16 1.40
CA ASP A 139 -22.21 3.71 1.36
C ASP A 139 -22.92 3.85 2.72
N TYR A 140 -22.16 3.88 3.81
CA TYR A 140 -22.68 3.98 5.18
C TYR A 140 -22.76 5.42 5.72
N SER A 141 -22.60 6.43 4.86
CA SER A 141 -22.61 7.84 5.25
C SER A 141 -23.91 8.28 5.93
N ALA A 142 -25.05 7.68 5.57
CA ALA A 142 -26.35 7.92 6.21
C ALA A 142 -26.45 7.30 7.61
N VAL A 143 -25.70 6.24 7.90
CA VAL A 143 -25.78 5.49 9.16
C VAL A 143 -24.78 6.02 10.19
N CYS A 144 -23.57 6.38 9.75
CA CYS A 144 -22.49 6.74 10.68
C CYS A 144 -22.72 8.08 11.41
N ARG A 145 -23.65 8.92 10.92
CA ARG A 145 -23.96 10.26 11.46
C ARG A 145 -22.71 11.12 11.68
N TYR A 146 -21.71 10.97 10.82
CA TYR A 146 -20.47 11.72 10.90
C TYR A 146 -20.75 13.22 10.76
N ASP A 147 -20.47 13.95 11.83
CA ASP A 147 -20.57 15.41 11.89
C ASP A 147 -19.22 15.97 12.32
N ALA A 148 -18.59 16.72 11.40
CA ALA A 148 -17.26 17.27 11.60
C ALA A 148 -17.20 18.21 12.81
N TYR A 149 -18.25 18.99 13.08
CA TYR A 149 -18.29 19.92 14.22
C TYR A 149 -18.45 19.18 15.55
N ARG A 150 -19.21 18.08 15.58
CA ARG A 150 -19.42 17.29 16.80
C ARG A 150 -18.23 16.40 17.15
N ILE A 151 -17.49 15.92 16.15
CA ILE A 151 -16.38 14.98 16.36
C ILE A 151 -15.07 15.71 16.64
N ASN A 152 -14.80 16.85 15.98
CA ASN A 152 -13.56 17.61 16.23
C ASN A 152 -13.46 18.19 17.65
N ARG A 153 -14.56 18.22 18.42
CA ARG A 153 -14.57 18.65 19.83
C ARG A 153 -14.27 17.53 20.84
N LYS A 154 -14.23 16.27 20.39
CA LYS A 154 -14.02 15.08 21.25
C LYS A 154 -12.59 14.51 21.17
N ASN A 155 -11.75 15.10 20.32
CA ASN A 155 -10.35 14.74 20.15
C ASN A 155 -9.45 15.72 20.89
#